data_AF-A0A1F7U7N6-F1
#
_entry.id   AF-A0A1F7U7N6-F1
#
_cell.length_a   1.000
_cell.length_b   1.000
_cell.length_c   1.000
_cell.angle_alpha   90.00
_cell.angle_beta   90.00
_cell.angle_gamma   90.00
#
_symmetry.space_group_name_H-M   'P 1'
#
loop_
_entity.id
_entity.type
_entity.pdbx_description
1 polymer ?
#
loop_
_entity_poly.entity_id
_entity_poly.type
_entity_poly.pdbx_seq_one_letter_code
_entity_poly.pdbx_strand_id
1 'polypeptide(L)'
;MWFYAVCLVIFVISLLAVLAIVYGKFGQVSLIDTDTLPQERDRRKKRQIISERVRRLTAAGLAIAGAWSRDRAEAMRREYAALVSRLQELERQYGPKLTITPAAVREQALKLSAAGLEYEQAGRWAEAEKSYLEMAKLNVRNVTAYRGLARVYAGLKQWPQAKETLQFLIKLAARGGCGHARAAVGLKIGVRGLACSATQAEHAELAADYLSLAVTCREMGDTDCARRAYAGALVFEPANPKYLDLFLEACILVGDKGGALAAFTKLKEANPENQKLRALFEKINTLAAK
;
A
#
# COMPACT_ATOMS: atom_id res chain seq x y z
N MET A 1 9.29 11.77 -25.55
CA MET A 1 9.91 11.65 -24.20
C MET A 1 10.45 10.24 -23.94
N TRP A 2 9.67 9.18 -24.11
CA TRP A 2 10.12 7.78 -23.90
C TRP A 2 11.30 7.36 -24.78
N PHE A 3 11.33 7.78 -26.05
CA PHE A 3 12.42 7.44 -26.99
C PHE A 3 13.80 7.93 -26.53
N TYR A 4 13.89 9.15 -26.00
CA TYR A 4 15.15 9.73 -25.50
C TYR A 4 15.67 9.01 -24.25
N ALA A 5 14.78 8.53 -23.38
CA ALA A 5 15.16 7.75 -22.21
C ALA A 5 15.78 6.40 -22.61
N VAL A 6 15.25 5.75 -23.64
CA VAL A 6 15.80 4.49 -24.19
C VAL A 6 17.19 4.73 -24.81
N CYS A 7 17.37 5.78 -25.59
CA CYS A 7 18.68 6.13 -26.16
C CYS A 7 19.73 6.43 -25.09
N LEU A 8 19.35 7.11 -24.00
CA LEU A 8 20.27 7.45 -22.90
C LEU A 8 20.69 6.21 -22.11
N VAL A 9 19.78 5.28 -21.87
CA VAL A 9 20.10 3.99 -21.22
C VAL A 9 21.06 3.17 -22.08
N ILE A 10 20.85 3.10 -23.40
CA ILE A 10 21.75 2.38 -24.31
C ILE A 10 23.15 3.02 -24.31
N PHE A 11 23.23 4.35 -24.34
CA PHE A 11 24.50 5.07 -24.28
C PHE A 11 25.27 4.76 -22.99
N VAL A 12 24.60 4.81 -21.83
CA VAL A 12 25.22 4.52 -20.52
C VAL A 12 25.71 3.07 -20.45
N ILE A 13 24.93 2.11 -20.96
CA ILE A 13 25.34 0.69 -21.00
C ILE A 13 26.57 0.51 -21.91
N SER A 14 26.61 1.15 -23.08
CA SER A 14 27.77 1.08 -23.97
C SER A 14 29.03 1.69 -23.34
N LEU A 15 28.89 2.78 -22.59
CA LEU A 15 30.01 3.45 -21.93
C LEU A 15 30.58 2.58 -20.80
N LEU A 16 29.70 1.94 -20.01
CA LEU A 16 30.10 1.02 -18.95
C LEU A 16 30.78 -0.24 -19.51
N ALA A 17 30.31 -0.77 -20.65
CA ALA A 17 30.95 -1.89 -21.32
C ALA A 17 32.37 -1.54 -21.81
N VAL A 18 32.56 -0.36 -22.41
CA VAL A 18 33.89 0.12 -22.83
C VAL A 18 34.82 0.27 -21.62
N LEU A 19 34.35 0.87 -20.52
CA LEU A 19 35.15 1.01 -19.30
C LEU A 19 35.53 -0.34 -18.70
N ALA A 20 34.61 -1.31 -18.66
CA ALA A 20 34.88 -2.65 -18.17
C ALA A 20 35.96 -3.36 -19.00
N ILE A 21 35.94 -3.21 -20.34
CA ILE A 21 36.97 -3.78 -21.22
C ILE A 21 38.34 -3.11 -20.98
N VAL A 22 38.36 -1.77 -20.84
CA VAL A 22 39.59 -1.02 -20.59
C VAL A 22 40.22 -1.42 -19.25
N TYR A 23 39.41 -1.54 -18.18
CA TYR A 23 39.91 -1.96 -16.87
C TYR A 23 40.30 -3.45 -16.82
N GLY A 24 39.56 -4.32 -17.50
CA GLY A 24 39.88 -5.75 -17.58
C GLY A 24 41.21 -6.04 -18.30
N LYS A 25 41.58 -5.22 -19.29
CA LYS A 25 42.86 -5.34 -20.01
C LYS A 25 44.02 -4.58 -19.37
N PHE A 26 43.78 -3.71 -18.39
CA PHE A 26 44.84 -2.96 -17.71
C PHE A 26 45.67 -3.81 -16.73
N GLY A 27 45.15 -4.98 -16.34
CA GLY A 27 45.86 -5.91 -15.45
C GLY A 27 47.14 -6.53 -16.02
N GLN A 28 47.41 -6.41 -17.33
CA GLN A 28 48.57 -7.04 -17.99
C GLN A 28 49.75 -6.10 -18.26
N VAL A 29 49.72 -4.83 -17.83
CA VAL A 29 50.85 -3.87 -17.98
C VAL A 29 51.56 -3.60 -16.63
N SER A 30 51.19 -4.30 -15.56
CA SER A 30 51.71 -4.06 -14.20
C SER A 30 52.63 -5.17 -13.67
N LEU A 31 53.35 -5.88 -14.56
CA LEU A 31 54.37 -6.85 -14.17
C LEU A 31 55.61 -6.68 -15.06
N ILE A 32 56.34 -5.60 -14.82
CA ILE A 32 57.78 -5.56 -15.09
C ILE A 32 58.40 -4.86 -13.88
N ASP A 33 58.96 -5.66 -12.98
CA ASP A 33 59.92 -5.19 -11.98
C ASP A 33 61.14 -4.67 -12.72
N THR A 34 61.31 -3.34 -12.73
CA THR A 34 62.51 -2.68 -13.25
C THR A 34 63.26 -2.04 -12.09
N ASP A 35 63.76 -2.85 -11.16
CA ASP A 35 64.66 -2.43 -10.08
C ASP A 35 66.14 -2.40 -10.50
N THR A 36 66.43 -2.22 -11.79
CA THR A 36 67.79 -2.02 -12.28
C THR A 36 67.82 -1.05 -13.45
N LEU A 37 67.87 0.28 -13.21
CA LEU A 37 68.47 1.27 -14.13
C LEU A 37 68.55 2.67 -13.47
N PRO A 38 69.68 3.41 -13.58
CA PRO A 38 69.97 4.65 -12.87
C PRO A 38 69.29 5.90 -13.48
N GLN A 39 68.04 5.79 -13.94
CA GLN A 39 67.26 6.89 -14.55
C GLN A 39 66.03 7.32 -13.73
N GLU A 40 65.90 6.86 -12.49
CA GLU A 40 64.71 7.15 -11.66
C GLU A 40 64.65 8.58 -11.06
N ARG A 41 65.77 9.28 -10.89
CA ARG A 41 65.77 10.60 -10.22
C ARG A 41 65.13 11.70 -11.08
N ASP A 42 65.33 11.67 -12.40
CA ASP A 42 64.79 12.68 -13.32
C ASP A 42 63.31 12.47 -13.62
N ARG A 43 62.86 11.21 -13.63
CA ARG A 43 61.46 10.85 -13.84
C ARG A 43 60.60 11.20 -12.62
N ARG A 44 61.13 11.08 -11.40
CA ARG A 44 60.46 11.55 -10.17
C ARG A 44 60.30 13.07 -10.13
N LYS A 45 61.34 13.84 -10.47
CA LYS A 45 61.25 15.31 -10.54
C LYS A 45 60.29 15.79 -11.63
N LYS A 46 60.33 15.19 -12.84
CA LYS A 46 59.35 15.50 -13.90
C LYS A 46 57.92 15.15 -13.48
N ARG A 47 57.71 14.00 -12.82
CA ARG A 47 56.38 13.63 -12.29
C ARG A 47 55.89 14.58 -11.21
N GLN A 48 56.76 15.04 -10.32
CA GLN A 48 56.40 16.03 -9.29
C GLN A 48 56.04 17.40 -9.88
N ILE A 49 56.81 17.89 -10.86
CA ILE A 49 56.51 19.19 -11.51
C ILE A 49 55.22 19.11 -12.33
N ILE A 50 54.99 18.00 -13.04
CA ILE A 50 53.77 17.79 -13.83
C ILE A 50 52.56 17.65 -12.91
N SER A 51 52.65 16.88 -11.82
CA SER A 51 51.53 16.72 -10.88
C SER A 51 51.18 18.03 -10.18
N GLU A 52 52.17 18.86 -9.83
CA GLU A 52 51.94 20.17 -9.24
C GLU A 52 51.30 21.18 -10.21
N ARG A 53 51.67 21.15 -11.50
CA ARG A 53 51.04 22.01 -12.52
C ARG A 53 49.62 21.57 -12.83
N VAL A 54 49.40 20.26 -12.96
CA VAL A 54 48.06 19.71 -13.15
C VAL A 54 47.17 20.02 -11.95
N ARG A 55 47.65 19.84 -10.71
CA ARG A 55 46.89 20.15 -9.49
C ARG A 55 46.49 21.63 -9.38
N ARG A 56 47.35 22.56 -9.83
CA ARG A 56 47.02 24.00 -9.83
C ARG A 56 45.97 24.36 -10.90
N LEU A 57 46.10 23.80 -12.10
CA LEU A 57 45.15 24.03 -13.19
C LEU A 57 43.79 23.37 -12.92
N THR A 58 43.78 22.16 -12.35
CA THR A 58 42.53 21.46 -11.99
C THR A 58 41.85 22.11 -10.79
N ALA A 59 42.59 22.53 -9.76
CA ALA A 59 42.01 23.23 -8.61
C ALA A 59 41.42 24.60 -8.99
N ALA A 60 42.09 25.37 -9.86
CA ALA A 60 41.56 26.64 -10.37
C ALA A 60 40.31 26.43 -11.26
N GLY A 61 40.34 25.42 -12.14
CA GLY A 61 39.19 25.07 -12.97
C GLY A 61 37.97 24.58 -12.17
N LEU A 62 38.18 23.75 -11.15
CA LEU A 62 37.13 23.26 -10.24
C LEU A 62 36.57 24.37 -9.34
N ALA A 63 37.38 25.34 -8.92
CA ALA A 63 36.92 26.47 -8.13
C ALA A 63 36.00 27.39 -8.94
N ILE A 64 36.34 27.69 -10.19
CA ILE A 64 35.52 28.53 -11.09
C ILE A 64 34.23 27.80 -11.49
N ALA A 65 34.32 26.50 -11.82
CA ALA A 65 33.15 25.67 -12.11
C ALA A 65 32.22 25.52 -10.88
N GLY A 66 32.80 25.41 -9.67
CA GLY A 66 32.08 25.35 -8.40
C GLY A 66 31.47 26.68 -7.95
N ALA A 67 32.01 27.83 -8.40
CA ALA A 67 31.42 29.14 -8.16
C ALA A 67 30.25 29.42 -9.12
N TRP A 68 30.45 29.13 -10.41
CA TRP A 68 29.39 29.29 -11.43
C TRP A 68 28.19 28.35 -11.21
N SER A 69 28.43 27.15 -10.66
CA SER A 69 27.36 26.23 -10.27
C SER A 69 26.64 26.65 -8.99
N ARG A 70 27.35 27.30 -8.04
CA ARG A 70 26.73 27.84 -6.81
C ARG A 70 25.75 28.96 -7.13
N ASP A 71 26.14 29.93 -7.95
CA ASP A 71 25.26 31.06 -8.29
C ASP A 71 23.99 30.61 -9.05
N ARG A 72 24.13 29.65 -9.99
CA ARG A 72 22.98 29.05 -10.68
C ARG A 72 22.13 28.16 -9.79
N ALA A 73 22.74 27.42 -8.86
CA ALA A 73 22.00 26.63 -7.88
C ALA A 73 21.19 27.52 -6.93
N GLU A 74 21.76 28.66 -6.51
CA GLU A 74 21.06 29.65 -5.69
C GLU A 74 19.96 30.38 -6.45
N ALA A 75 20.16 30.69 -7.73
CA ALA A 75 19.11 31.22 -8.60
C ALA A 75 17.94 30.23 -8.77
N MET A 76 18.23 28.96 -9.07
CA MET A 76 17.23 27.88 -9.14
C MET A 76 16.51 27.65 -7.82
N ARG A 77 17.22 27.69 -6.69
CA ARG A 77 16.60 27.59 -5.36
C ARG A 77 15.65 28.74 -5.08
N ARG A 78 16.01 29.96 -5.48
CA ARG A 78 15.16 31.16 -5.35
C ARG A 78 13.90 31.06 -6.21
N GLU A 79 14.04 30.65 -7.47
CA GLU A 79 12.90 30.45 -8.36
C GLU A 79 11.99 29.31 -7.89
N TYR A 80 12.57 28.19 -7.45
CA TYR A 80 11.81 27.08 -6.87
C TYR A 80 11.07 27.50 -5.59
N ALA A 81 11.73 28.24 -4.70
CA ALA A 81 11.10 28.78 -3.49
C ALA A 81 9.96 29.76 -3.83
N ALA A 82 10.14 30.61 -4.86
CA ALA A 82 9.11 31.52 -5.35
C ALA A 82 7.94 30.79 -6.02
N LEU A 83 8.20 29.67 -6.70
CA LEU A 83 7.17 28.81 -7.28
C LEU A 83 6.36 28.12 -6.18
N VAL A 84 7.04 27.55 -5.18
CA VAL A 84 6.41 26.90 -4.02
C VAL A 84 5.56 27.90 -3.24
N SER A 85 6.06 29.11 -3.01
CA SER A 85 5.28 30.14 -2.32
C SER A 85 4.08 30.61 -3.14
N ARG A 86 4.20 30.75 -4.46
CA ARG A 86 3.05 31.02 -5.36
C ARG A 86 2.02 29.89 -5.36
N LEU A 87 2.46 28.63 -5.33
CA LEU A 87 1.56 27.48 -5.21
C LEU A 87 0.84 27.49 -3.86
N GLN A 88 1.53 27.80 -2.77
CA GLN A 88 0.90 27.97 -1.45
C GLN A 88 -0.08 29.16 -1.41
N GLU A 89 0.24 30.26 -2.07
CA GLU A 89 -0.64 31.43 -2.19
C GLU A 89 -1.90 31.07 -2.99
N LEU A 90 -1.75 30.33 -4.09
CA LEU A 90 -2.86 29.80 -4.89
C LEU A 90 -3.70 28.79 -4.10
N GLU A 91 -3.08 27.90 -3.33
CA GLU A 91 -3.79 27.02 -2.39
C GLU A 91 -4.52 27.80 -1.29
N ARG A 92 -4.00 28.96 -0.84
CA ARG A 92 -4.72 29.82 0.11
C ARG A 92 -5.85 30.61 -0.54
N GLN A 93 -5.68 31.01 -1.80
CA GLN A 93 -6.62 31.83 -2.56
C GLN A 93 -7.78 31.00 -3.13
N TYR A 94 -7.48 29.78 -3.60
CA TYR A 94 -8.42 28.86 -4.25
C TYR A 94 -8.69 27.58 -3.47
N GLY A 95 -7.86 27.25 -2.47
CA GLY A 95 -8.23 26.23 -1.51
C GLY A 95 -9.46 26.70 -0.74
N PRO A 96 -10.41 25.79 -0.43
CA PRO A 96 -11.61 26.16 0.28
C PRO A 96 -11.20 26.91 1.57
N LYS A 97 -11.69 28.16 1.73
CA LYS A 97 -11.61 29.01 2.93
C LYS A 97 -12.39 28.39 4.09
N LEU A 98 -12.00 27.19 4.43
CA LEU A 98 -12.54 26.39 5.48
C LEU A 98 -11.34 26.22 6.40
N THR A 99 -11.09 27.25 7.19
CA THR A 99 -10.31 27.14 8.43
C THR A 99 -11.15 26.28 9.37
N ILE A 100 -11.33 25.02 9.01
CA ILE A 100 -12.16 24.10 9.77
C ILE A 100 -11.33 23.74 10.98
N THR A 101 -11.76 24.19 12.15
CA THR A 101 -11.25 23.63 13.40
C THR A 101 -11.46 22.10 13.34
N PRO A 102 -10.56 21.27 13.88
CA PRO A 102 -10.77 19.81 13.90
C PRO A 102 -12.13 19.40 14.48
N ALA A 103 -12.68 20.22 15.39
CA ALA A 103 -14.03 20.09 15.92
C ALA A 103 -15.12 20.33 14.86
N ALA A 104 -15.04 21.40 14.07
CA ALA A 104 -16.00 21.67 13.00
C ALA A 104 -15.92 20.62 11.86
N VAL A 105 -14.73 20.04 11.58
CA VAL A 105 -14.60 18.92 10.62
C VAL A 105 -15.37 17.72 11.14
N ARG A 106 -15.20 17.41 12.43
CA ARG A 106 -15.86 16.29 13.08
C ARG A 106 -17.38 16.48 13.12
N GLU A 107 -17.86 17.68 13.46
CA GLU A 107 -19.28 17.99 13.44
C GLU A 107 -19.87 17.87 12.04
N GLN A 108 -19.19 18.40 11.03
CA GLN A 108 -19.61 18.27 9.64
C GLN A 108 -19.63 16.81 9.18
N ALA A 109 -18.63 16.01 9.56
CA ALA A 109 -18.59 14.59 9.26
C ALA A 109 -19.76 13.83 9.92
N LEU A 110 -20.14 14.18 11.16
CA LEU A 110 -21.30 13.60 11.83
C LEU A 110 -22.60 13.93 11.09
N LYS A 111 -22.80 15.20 10.70
CA LYS A 111 -23.97 15.63 9.91
C LYS A 111 -24.05 14.89 8.57
N LEU A 112 -22.94 14.79 7.86
CA LEU A 112 -22.86 14.04 6.60
C LEU A 112 -23.13 12.55 6.79
N SER A 113 -22.67 11.96 7.90
CA SER A 113 -22.92 10.54 8.19
C SER A 113 -24.40 10.25 8.48
N ALA A 114 -25.08 11.15 9.19
CA ALA A 114 -26.50 11.04 9.48
C ALA A 114 -27.34 11.22 8.19
N ALA A 115 -27.05 12.26 7.41
CA ALA A 115 -27.72 12.49 6.13
C ALA A 115 -27.52 11.31 5.15
N GLY A 116 -26.29 10.77 5.07
CA GLY A 116 -26.01 9.59 4.27
C GLY A 116 -26.84 8.38 4.68
N LEU A 117 -26.99 8.14 5.99
CA LEU A 117 -27.81 7.03 6.50
C LEU A 117 -29.31 7.23 6.22
N GLU A 118 -29.82 8.45 6.33
CA GLU A 118 -31.21 8.77 5.96
C GLU A 118 -31.46 8.52 4.47
N TYR A 119 -30.53 8.94 3.60
CA TYR A 119 -30.63 8.67 2.17
C TYR A 119 -30.54 7.17 1.84
N GLU A 120 -29.67 6.41 2.52
CA GLU A 120 -29.62 4.94 2.40
C GLU A 120 -30.98 4.31 2.76
N GLN A 121 -31.58 4.70 3.89
CA GLN A 121 -32.87 4.17 4.34
C GLN A 121 -34.03 4.54 3.40
N ALA A 122 -33.95 5.74 2.79
CA ALA A 122 -34.89 6.19 1.77
C ALA A 122 -34.67 5.55 0.39
N GLY A 123 -33.63 4.72 0.20
CA GLY A 123 -33.26 4.15 -1.09
C GLY A 123 -32.69 5.15 -2.10
N ARG A 124 -32.32 6.35 -1.63
CA ARG A 124 -31.74 7.45 -2.42
C ARG A 124 -30.22 7.29 -2.51
N TRP A 125 -29.80 6.28 -3.27
CA TRP A 125 -28.41 5.84 -3.32
C TRP A 125 -27.43 6.91 -3.82
N ALA A 126 -27.81 7.72 -4.81
CA ALA A 126 -26.93 8.73 -5.40
C ALA A 126 -26.62 9.87 -4.41
N GLU A 127 -27.62 10.29 -3.63
CA GLU A 127 -27.46 11.30 -2.59
C GLU A 127 -26.66 10.77 -1.40
N ALA A 128 -26.89 9.51 -1.02
CA ALA A 128 -26.08 8.82 0.00
C ALA A 128 -24.60 8.76 -0.43
N GLU A 129 -24.33 8.36 -1.68
CA GLU A 129 -22.98 8.34 -2.25
C GLU A 129 -22.31 9.71 -2.13
N LYS A 130 -23.02 10.77 -2.53
CA LYS A 130 -22.52 12.14 -2.45
C LYS A 130 -22.16 12.53 -1.01
N SER A 131 -23.02 12.25 -0.04
CA SER A 131 -22.76 12.55 1.37
C SER A 131 -21.51 11.83 1.89
N TYR A 132 -21.34 10.54 1.58
CA TYR A 132 -20.15 9.81 2.02
C TYR A 132 -18.88 10.18 1.26
N LEU A 133 -18.97 10.56 -0.02
CA LEU A 133 -17.83 11.10 -0.77
C LEU A 133 -17.37 12.45 -0.21
N GLU A 134 -18.29 13.35 0.13
CA GLU A 134 -17.97 14.60 0.81
C GLU A 134 -17.30 14.34 2.16
N MET A 135 -17.79 13.36 2.92
CA MET A 135 -17.20 12.94 4.18
C MET A 135 -15.78 12.37 4.01
N ALA A 136 -15.52 11.59 2.96
CA ALA A 136 -14.20 11.08 2.61
C ALA A 136 -13.24 12.21 2.17
N LYS A 137 -13.74 13.26 1.50
CA LYS A 137 -12.95 14.46 1.14
C LYS A 137 -12.50 15.23 2.38
N LEU A 138 -13.33 15.31 3.42
CA LEU A 138 -12.98 15.98 4.68
C LEU A 138 -11.87 15.25 5.43
N ASN A 139 -11.90 13.91 5.45
CA ASN A 139 -10.86 13.09 6.06
C ASN A 139 -10.69 11.77 5.31
N VAL A 140 -9.55 11.65 4.63
CA VAL A 140 -9.17 10.47 3.83
C VAL A 140 -9.08 9.19 4.66
N ARG A 141 -8.90 9.28 5.98
CA ARG A 141 -8.80 8.15 6.92
C ARG A 141 -10.10 7.88 7.67
N ASN A 142 -11.24 8.44 7.23
CA ASN A 142 -12.52 8.23 7.89
C ASN A 142 -13.14 6.87 7.52
N VAL A 143 -13.04 5.90 8.45
CA VAL A 143 -13.58 4.53 8.31
C VAL A 143 -15.08 4.53 8.00
N THR A 144 -15.86 5.38 8.69
CA THR A 144 -17.31 5.46 8.53
C THR A 144 -17.73 5.89 7.13
N ALA A 145 -16.93 6.74 6.45
CA ALA A 145 -17.23 7.20 5.10
C ALA A 145 -17.15 6.04 4.10
N TYR A 146 -16.06 5.27 4.13
CA TYR A 146 -15.88 4.12 3.24
C TYR A 146 -16.86 2.98 3.56
N ARG A 147 -17.24 2.82 4.82
CA ARG A 147 -18.28 1.86 5.20
C ARG A 147 -19.64 2.21 4.61
N GLY A 148 -20.02 3.50 4.62
CA GLY A 148 -21.21 4.00 3.92
C GLY A 148 -21.13 3.79 2.41
N LEU A 149 -20.02 4.21 1.77
CA LEU A 149 -19.81 4.00 0.33
C LEU A 149 -19.92 2.53 -0.07
N ALA A 150 -19.35 1.62 0.71
CA ALA A 150 -19.45 0.19 0.46
C ALA A 150 -20.91 -0.30 0.47
N ARG A 151 -21.73 0.16 1.43
CA ARG A 151 -23.16 -0.17 1.48
C ARG A 151 -23.92 0.43 0.29
N VAL A 152 -23.62 1.67 -0.08
CA VAL A 152 -24.23 2.33 -1.25
C VAL A 152 -23.90 1.58 -2.53
N TYR A 153 -22.64 1.24 -2.77
CA TYR A 153 -22.25 0.47 -3.96
C TYR A 153 -22.84 -0.95 -3.96
N ALA A 154 -22.95 -1.60 -2.80
CA ALA A 154 -23.65 -2.87 -2.68
C ALA A 154 -25.16 -2.74 -2.98
N GLY A 155 -25.82 -1.68 -2.50
CA GLY A 155 -27.22 -1.37 -2.79
C GLY A 155 -27.48 -1.09 -4.27
N LEU A 156 -26.53 -0.42 -4.94
CA LEU A 156 -26.52 -0.21 -6.38
C LEU A 156 -26.10 -1.44 -7.20
N LYS A 157 -25.77 -2.56 -6.54
CA LYS A 157 -25.24 -3.80 -7.15
C LYS A 157 -23.94 -3.58 -7.96
N GLN A 158 -23.21 -2.53 -7.63
CA GLN A 158 -21.88 -2.24 -8.17
C GLN A 158 -20.83 -3.04 -7.40
N TRP A 159 -20.89 -4.36 -7.55
CA TRP A 159 -20.09 -5.30 -6.77
C TRP A 159 -18.57 -5.09 -6.87
N PRO A 160 -17.99 -4.78 -8.05
CA PRO A 160 -16.56 -4.48 -8.14
C PRO A 160 -16.13 -3.29 -7.27
N GLN A 161 -16.88 -2.19 -7.34
CA GLN A 161 -16.65 -0.96 -6.58
C GLN A 161 -16.83 -1.20 -5.08
N ALA A 162 -17.87 -1.96 -4.70
CA ALA A 162 -18.09 -2.36 -3.32
C ALA A 162 -16.92 -3.20 -2.78
N LYS A 163 -16.43 -4.17 -3.56
CA LYS A 163 -15.29 -5.02 -3.19
C LYS A 163 -14.04 -4.20 -2.96
N GLU A 164 -13.69 -3.31 -3.88
CA GLU A 164 -12.51 -2.43 -3.76
C GLU A 164 -12.63 -1.51 -2.54
N THR A 165 -13.80 -0.91 -2.33
CA THR A 165 -14.08 -0.02 -1.20
C THR A 165 -13.95 -0.75 0.13
N LEU A 166 -14.50 -1.97 0.23
CA LEU A 166 -14.39 -2.82 1.42
C LEU A 166 -12.95 -3.27 1.68
N GLN A 167 -12.21 -3.66 0.64
CA GLN A 167 -10.80 -4.00 0.79
C GLN A 167 -9.96 -2.82 1.28
N PHE A 168 -10.25 -1.62 0.79
CA PHE A 168 -9.60 -0.40 1.25
C PHE A 168 -9.97 -0.06 2.70
N LEU A 169 -11.26 -0.13 3.04
CA LEU A 169 -11.79 0.06 4.39
C LEU A 169 -11.10 -0.87 5.40
N ILE A 170 -11.05 -2.17 5.11
CA ILE A 170 -10.43 -3.18 5.97
C ILE A 170 -8.93 -2.89 6.14
N LYS A 171 -8.21 -2.51 5.08
CA LYS A 171 -6.81 -2.10 5.17
C LYS A 171 -6.61 -0.87 6.05
N LEU A 172 -7.53 0.10 5.95
CA LEU A 172 -7.50 1.33 6.74
C LEU A 172 -7.74 1.04 8.23
N ALA A 173 -8.77 0.24 8.54
CA ALA A 173 -9.08 -0.21 9.89
C ALA A 173 -7.94 -1.06 10.49
N ALA A 174 -7.38 -2.00 9.71
CA ALA A 174 -6.27 -2.86 10.14
C ALA A 174 -4.94 -2.12 10.38
N ARG A 175 -4.74 -0.94 9.76
CA ARG A 175 -3.57 -0.10 10.03
C ARG A 175 -3.66 0.58 11.39
N GLY A 176 -4.84 1.06 11.77
CA GLY A 176 -5.10 1.71 13.06
C GLY A 176 -5.37 0.73 14.21
N GLY A 177 -5.77 -0.51 13.90
CA GLY A 177 -6.25 -1.49 14.87
C GLY A 177 -5.29 -2.64 15.18
N CYS A 178 -5.86 -3.70 15.76
CA CYS A 178 -5.12 -4.84 16.30
C CYS A 178 -4.34 -5.61 15.24
N GLY A 179 -3.27 -6.29 15.65
CA GLY A 179 -2.47 -7.06 14.70
C GLY A 179 -3.17 -8.29 14.11
N HIS A 180 -4.27 -8.78 14.71
CA HIS A 180 -5.08 -9.85 14.12
C HIS A 180 -5.67 -9.42 12.77
N ALA A 181 -6.04 -8.14 12.65
CA ALA A 181 -6.52 -7.57 11.39
C ALA A 181 -5.47 -7.62 10.28
N ARG A 182 -4.20 -7.42 10.62
CA ARG A 182 -3.10 -7.45 9.63
C ARG A 182 -2.83 -8.87 9.14
N ALA A 183 -2.93 -9.87 10.03
CA ALA A 183 -2.81 -11.27 9.69
C ALA A 183 -3.93 -11.71 8.72
N ALA A 184 -5.19 -11.31 8.99
CA ALA A 184 -6.34 -11.61 8.13
C ALA A 184 -6.22 -10.98 6.71
N VAL A 185 -5.59 -9.79 6.59
CA VAL A 185 -5.35 -9.13 5.29
C VAL A 185 -4.05 -9.60 4.61
N GLY A 186 -3.24 -10.44 5.25
CA GLY A 186 -1.91 -10.83 4.74
C GLY A 186 -0.91 -9.66 4.67
N LEU A 187 -1.15 -8.60 5.45
CA LEU A 187 -0.32 -7.41 5.48
C LEU A 187 0.95 -7.71 6.30
N LYS A 188 2.05 -8.08 5.62
CA LYS A 188 3.38 -8.30 6.22
C LYS A 188 4.03 -6.96 6.63
N ILE A 189 3.45 -6.26 7.60
CA ILE A 189 4.15 -5.14 8.24
C ILE A 189 5.00 -5.76 9.36
N GLY A 190 6.32 -5.66 9.22
CA GLY A 190 7.28 -6.14 10.22
C GLY A 190 7.16 -5.35 11.52
N VAL A 191 6.33 -5.82 12.45
CA VAL A 191 6.33 -5.35 13.84
C VAL A 191 6.19 -6.57 14.74
N ARG A 192 7.23 -6.83 15.53
CA ARG A 192 7.26 -7.84 16.60
C ARG A 192 6.33 -7.38 17.73
N GLY A 193 5.48 -8.29 18.23
CA GLY A 193 4.64 -8.09 19.42
C GLY A 193 3.26 -7.51 19.11
N LEU A 194 2.28 -8.39 18.87
CA LEU A 194 0.87 -8.00 18.72
C LEU A 194 0.24 -7.72 20.09
N ALA A 195 0.30 -6.48 20.56
CA ALA A 195 -0.68 -6.03 21.55
C ALA A 195 -1.93 -5.57 20.80
N CYS A 196 -3.05 -6.26 21.02
CA CYS A 196 -4.35 -5.84 20.51
C CYS A 196 -4.89 -4.73 21.41
N SER A 197 -4.91 -3.48 20.92
CA SER A 197 -5.55 -2.35 21.62
C SER A 197 -6.99 -2.10 21.18
N ALA A 198 -7.52 -2.91 20.25
CA ALA A 198 -8.88 -2.74 19.75
C ALA A 198 -9.91 -3.22 20.78
N THR A 199 -11.00 -2.48 20.89
CA THR A 199 -12.14 -2.83 21.73
C THR A 199 -12.93 -4.00 21.14
N GLN A 200 -13.74 -4.66 21.96
CA GLN A 200 -14.64 -5.72 21.49
C GLN A 200 -15.63 -5.21 20.41
N ALA A 201 -16.07 -3.95 20.52
CA ALA A 201 -16.93 -3.31 19.54
C ALA A 201 -16.22 -3.13 18.18
N GLU A 202 -14.96 -2.69 18.19
CA GLU A 202 -14.17 -2.56 16.95
C GLU A 202 -13.90 -3.92 16.29
N HIS A 203 -13.71 -4.98 17.08
CA HIS A 203 -13.63 -6.34 16.55
C HIS A 203 -14.93 -6.77 15.87
N ALA A 204 -16.08 -6.50 16.48
CA ALA A 204 -17.39 -6.83 15.91
C ALA A 204 -17.65 -6.04 14.61
N GLU A 205 -17.33 -4.75 14.59
CA GLU A 205 -17.44 -3.94 13.36
C GLU A 205 -16.55 -4.47 12.24
N LEU A 206 -15.30 -4.82 12.55
CA LEU A 206 -14.38 -5.33 11.55
C LEU A 206 -14.81 -6.72 11.05
N ALA A 207 -15.33 -7.58 11.92
CA ALA A 207 -15.93 -8.85 11.52
C ALA A 207 -17.12 -8.63 10.56
N ALA A 208 -17.97 -7.64 10.81
CA ALA A 208 -19.08 -7.27 9.94
C ALA A 208 -18.61 -6.69 8.58
N ASP A 209 -17.51 -5.92 8.57
CA ASP A 209 -16.89 -5.43 7.33
C ASP A 209 -16.35 -6.59 6.48
N TYR A 210 -15.71 -7.60 7.10
CA TYR A 210 -15.29 -8.83 6.42
C TYR A 210 -16.48 -9.65 5.90
N LEU A 211 -17.56 -9.74 6.67
CA LEU A 211 -18.79 -10.40 6.23
C LEU A 211 -19.36 -9.70 4.97
N SER A 212 -19.39 -8.37 4.96
CA SER A 212 -19.86 -7.58 3.82
C SER A 212 -19.00 -7.82 2.58
N LEU A 213 -17.68 -7.95 2.75
CA LEU A 213 -16.76 -8.31 1.67
C LEU A 213 -17.04 -9.73 1.15
N ALA A 214 -17.30 -10.68 2.04
CA ALA A 214 -17.58 -12.05 1.67
C ALA A 214 -18.88 -12.17 0.86
N VAL A 215 -19.94 -11.47 1.29
CA VAL A 215 -21.20 -11.39 0.55
C VAL A 215 -20.97 -10.75 -0.81
N THR A 216 -20.28 -9.62 -0.88
CA THR A 216 -19.96 -8.94 -2.15
C THR A 216 -19.21 -9.87 -3.11
N CYS A 217 -18.21 -10.62 -2.62
CA CYS A 217 -17.47 -11.58 -3.44
C CYS A 217 -18.34 -12.76 -3.88
N ARG A 218 -19.29 -13.21 -3.05
CA ARG A 218 -20.25 -14.25 -3.42
C ARG A 218 -21.20 -13.79 -4.53
N GLU A 219 -21.72 -12.56 -4.45
CA GLU A 219 -22.58 -11.99 -5.51
C GLU A 219 -21.83 -11.81 -6.84
N MET A 220 -20.50 -11.67 -6.79
CA MET A 220 -19.64 -11.69 -7.98
C MET A 220 -19.32 -13.10 -8.51
N GLY A 221 -19.69 -14.17 -7.79
CA GLY A 221 -19.29 -15.55 -8.10
C GLY A 221 -17.85 -15.90 -7.73
N ASP A 222 -17.12 -15.01 -7.05
CA ASP A 222 -15.75 -15.24 -6.57
C ASP A 222 -15.78 -15.96 -5.21
N THR A 223 -16.03 -17.26 -5.26
CA THR A 223 -16.16 -18.14 -4.07
C THR A 223 -14.87 -18.22 -3.25
N ASP A 224 -13.70 -18.13 -3.90
CA ASP A 224 -12.40 -18.09 -3.24
C ASP A 224 -12.15 -16.79 -2.47
N CYS A 225 -12.55 -15.64 -3.02
CA CYS A 225 -12.57 -14.40 -2.25
C CYS A 225 -13.53 -14.49 -1.07
N ALA A 226 -14.75 -15.00 -1.28
CA ALA A 226 -15.75 -15.12 -0.23
C ALA A 226 -15.24 -15.99 0.94
N ARG A 227 -14.67 -17.16 0.63
CA ARG A 227 -14.02 -18.06 1.62
C ARG A 227 -12.95 -17.33 2.44
N ARG A 228 -12.06 -16.59 1.79
CA ARG A 228 -11.00 -15.81 2.48
C ARG A 228 -11.58 -14.70 3.35
N ALA A 229 -12.61 -14.00 2.87
CA ALA A 229 -13.24 -12.93 3.63
C ALA A 229 -14.01 -13.48 4.87
N TYR A 230 -14.69 -14.63 4.75
CA TYR A 230 -15.28 -15.31 5.90
C TYR A 230 -14.23 -15.77 6.91
N ALA A 231 -13.09 -16.32 6.45
CA ALA A 231 -11.97 -16.63 7.34
C ALA A 231 -11.46 -15.36 8.07
N GLY A 232 -11.42 -14.22 7.38
CA GLY A 232 -11.09 -12.93 7.98
C GLY A 232 -12.07 -12.49 9.08
N ALA A 233 -13.38 -12.73 8.91
CA ALA A 233 -14.38 -12.46 9.95
C ALA A 233 -14.16 -13.35 11.19
N LEU A 234 -13.86 -14.64 10.98
CA LEU A 234 -13.61 -15.61 12.05
C LEU A 234 -12.32 -15.34 12.85
N VAL A 235 -11.40 -14.50 12.34
CA VAL A 235 -10.25 -14.05 13.13
C VAL A 235 -10.68 -13.15 14.30
N PHE A 236 -11.76 -12.38 14.14
CA PHE A 236 -12.28 -11.48 15.17
C PHE A 236 -13.39 -12.13 16.01
N GLU A 237 -14.22 -12.96 15.38
CA GLU A 237 -15.31 -13.67 16.03
C GLU A 237 -15.21 -15.19 15.76
N PRO A 238 -14.26 -15.89 16.41
CA PRO A 238 -13.95 -17.30 16.10
C PRO A 238 -15.05 -18.29 16.46
N ALA A 239 -15.94 -17.93 17.39
CA ALA A 239 -17.01 -18.79 17.88
C ALA A 239 -18.40 -18.40 17.34
N ASN A 240 -18.50 -17.47 16.39
CA ASN A 240 -19.79 -17.05 15.84
C ASN A 240 -20.36 -18.16 14.93
N PRO A 241 -21.48 -18.82 15.29
CA PRO A 241 -22.02 -19.94 14.52
C PRO A 241 -22.41 -19.54 13.10
N LYS A 242 -22.88 -18.30 12.90
CA LYS A 242 -23.28 -17.79 11.58
C LYS A 242 -22.08 -17.68 10.64
N TYR A 243 -20.94 -17.20 11.13
CA TYR A 243 -19.73 -17.07 10.31
C TYR A 243 -19.10 -18.42 10.02
N LEU A 244 -19.16 -19.35 10.99
CA LEU A 244 -18.69 -20.72 10.81
C LEU A 244 -19.53 -21.47 9.76
N ASP A 245 -20.85 -21.31 9.78
CA ASP A 245 -21.77 -21.90 8.79
C ASP A 245 -21.48 -21.36 7.37
N LEU A 246 -21.39 -20.04 7.21
CA LEU A 246 -21.10 -19.40 5.92
C LEU A 246 -19.69 -19.73 5.38
N PHE A 247 -18.69 -19.78 6.26
CA PHE A 247 -17.34 -20.19 5.90
C PHE A 247 -17.30 -21.65 5.44
N LEU A 248 -18.00 -22.54 6.16
CA LEU A 248 -18.11 -23.96 5.83
C LEU A 248 -18.74 -24.15 4.44
N GLU A 249 -19.86 -23.48 4.17
CA GLU A 249 -20.50 -23.50 2.85
C GLU A 249 -19.54 -23.03 1.75
N ALA A 250 -18.82 -21.93 1.98
CA ALA A 250 -17.83 -21.43 1.03
C ALA A 250 -16.67 -22.42 0.80
N CYS A 251 -16.18 -23.10 1.84
CA CYS A 251 -15.16 -24.15 1.70
C CYS A 251 -15.67 -25.34 0.89
N ILE A 252 -16.93 -25.76 1.09
CA ILE A 252 -17.54 -26.84 0.30
C ILE A 252 -17.61 -26.45 -1.18
N LEU A 253 -18.02 -25.21 -1.49
CA LEU A 253 -18.11 -24.71 -2.87
C LEU A 253 -16.75 -24.63 -3.58
N VAL A 254 -15.69 -24.25 -2.85
CA VAL A 254 -14.31 -24.20 -3.39
C VAL A 254 -13.68 -25.60 -3.48
N GLY A 255 -14.20 -26.58 -2.73
CA GLY A 255 -13.60 -27.91 -2.56
C GLY A 255 -12.44 -27.92 -1.55
N ASP A 256 -12.39 -26.94 -0.64
CA ASP A 256 -11.42 -26.87 0.46
C ASP A 256 -11.85 -27.79 1.61
N LYS A 257 -11.59 -29.09 1.46
CA LYS A 257 -11.97 -30.11 2.44
C LYS A 257 -11.35 -29.87 3.82
N GLY A 258 -10.09 -29.41 3.86
CA GLY A 258 -9.38 -29.13 5.11
C GLY A 258 -10.02 -27.98 5.88
N GLY A 259 -10.29 -26.86 5.19
CA GLY A 259 -11.00 -25.71 5.76
C GLY A 259 -12.42 -26.08 6.21
N ALA A 260 -13.14 -26.88 5.41
CA ALA A 260 -14.49 -27.34 5.74
C ALA A 260 -14.51 -28.21 7.01
N LEU A 261 -13.60 -29.17 7.17
CA LEU A 261 -13.53 -29.99 8.38
C LEU A 261 -13.21 -29.15 9.63
N ALA A 262 -12.27 -28.21 9.53
CA ALA A 262 -11.91 -27.32 10.64
C ALA A 262 -13.05 -26.36 11.03
N ALA A 263 -13.83 -25.89 10.06
CA ALA A 263 -15.03 -25.09 10.30
C ALA A 263 -16.13 -25.92 10.95
N PHE A 264 -16.32 -27.16 10.48
CA PHE A 264 -17.33 -28.08 10.98
C PHE A 264 -17.11 -28.45 12.45
N THR A 265 -15.87 -28.74 12.86
CA THR A 265 -15.55 -29.04 14.27
C THR A 265 -15.89 -27.86 15.17
N LYS A 266 -15.44 -26.66 14.80
CA LYS A 266 -15.76 -25.42 15.53
C LYS A 266 -17.25 -25.12 15.56
N LEU A 267 -17.96 -25.36 14.46
CA LEU A 267 -19.41 -25.15 14.38
C LEU A 267 -20.16 -26.11 15.32
N LYS A 268 -19.71 -27.36 15.41
CA LYS A 268 -20.26 -28.35 16.34
C LYS A 268 -20.02 -27.97 17.80
N GLU A 269 -18.85 -27.41 18.12
CA GLU A 269 -18.53 -26.92 19.46
C GLU A 269 -19.38 -25.69 19.82
N ALA A 270 -19.54 -24.75 18.89
CA ALA A 270 -20.29 -23.52 19.12
C ALA A 270 -21.82 -23.70 19.10
N ASN A 271 -22.32 -24.67 18.33
CA ASN A 271 -23.75 -24.96 18.22
C ASN A 271 -24.01 -26.48 18.02
N PRO A 272 -23.98 -27.27 19.11
CA PRO A 272 -24.16 -28.73 19.06
C PRO A 272 -25.53 -29.18 18.53
N GLU A 273 -26.58 -28.36 18.70
CA GLU A 273 -27.95 -28.68 18.31
C GLU A 273 -28.28 -28.34 16.85
N ASN A 274 -27.28 -27.93 16.06
CA ASN A 274 -27.50 -27.58 14.66
C ASN A 274 -27.91 -28.81 13.83
N GLN A 275 -29.18 -28.85 13.45
CA GLN A 275 -29.80 -29.94 12.68
C GLN A 275 -29.11 -30.19 11.32
N LYS A 276 -28.41 -29.19 10.77
CA LYS A 276 -27.71 -29.29 9.49
C LYS A 276 -26.37 -30.04 9.58
N LEU A 277 -25.84 -30.30 10.77
CA LEU A 277 -24.49 -30.88 10.94
C LEU A 277 -24.33 -32.20 10.19
N ARG A 278 -25.34 -33.08 10.23
CA ARG A 278 -25.26 -34.39 9.54
C ARG A 278 -25.17 -34.23 8.02
N ALA A 279 -26.03 -33.39 7.43
CA ALA A 279 -26.03 -33.13 5.99
C ALA A 279 -24.75 -32.42 5.53
N LEU A 280 -24.22 -31.50 6.35
CA LEU A 280 -22.95 -30.83 6.08
C LEU A 280 -21.78 -31.82 6.11
N PHE A 281 -21.74 -32.73 7.08
CA PHE A 281 -20.70 -33.76 7.18
C PHE A 281 -20.67 -34.69 5.95
N GLU A 282 -21.84 -35.12 5.48
CA GLU A 282 -21.96 -35.92 4.26
C GLU A 282 -21.40 -35.17 3.04
N LYS A 283 -21.77 -33.89 2.85
CA LYS A 283 -21.23 -33.05 1.77
C LYS A 283 -19.70 -32.95 1.83
N ILE A 284 -19.12 -32.73 3.00
CA ILE A 284 -17.66 -32.64 3.17
C ILE A 284 -16.98 -33.97 2.78
N ASN A 285 -17.57 -35.11 3.12
CA ASN A 285 -16.99 -36.41 2.79
C ASN A 285 -17.03 -36.73 1.30
N THR A 286 -18.05 -36.25 0.58
CA THR A 286 -18.12 -36.38 -0.89
C THR A 286 -17.09 -35.53 -1.62
N LEU A 287 -16.48 -34.53 -0.96
CA LEU A 287 -15.38 -33.77 -1.55
C LEU A 287 -14.14 -34.66 -1.70
N ALA A 288 -13.56 -34.65 -2.90
CA ALA A 288 -12.26 -35.25 -3.15
C ALA A 288 -11.20 -34.58 -2.27
N ALA A 289 -10.28 -35.37 -1.71
CA ALA A 289 -9.10 -34.81 -1.05
C ALA A 289 -8.22 -34.18 -2.15
N LYS A 290 -8.08 -32.86 -2.13
CA LYS A 290 -7.08 -32.13 -2.90
C LYS A 290 -5.79 -32.02 -2.10
#